data_AF-U1PA00-F1
#
_entry.id   AF-U1PA00-F1
#
_cell.length_a   1.000
_cell.length_b   1.000
_cell.length_c   1.000
_cell.angle_alpha   90.00
_cell.angle_beta   90.00
_cell.angle_gamma   90.00
#
_symmetry.space_group_name_H-M   'P 1'
#
loop_
_entity.id
_entity.type
_entity.pdbx_description
1 polymer ?
#
loop_
_entity_poly.entity_id
_entity_poly.type
_entity_poly.pdbx_seq_one_letter_code
_entity_poly.pdbx_strand_id
1 'polypeptide(L)'
;MVDRLPTAAGRVLVAGNGAYLDETEQSRAVAPRLGAAVETARAVVDETAGVSREPWVGTESVERVALAAGGVQYELLSRRTAADLRGLRAAGFDGGVAVYAPTVPSTDEDTILDAVGGYTARRRPVQRALPDGAATDASATGRAREVLEQAVRDYALVGSVSTIRDRVAELKSAGADSVVGYPAAGVETFAD
;
A
#
# COMPACT_ATOMS: atom_id res chain seq x y z
N MET A 1 -6.65 22.31 4.66
CA MET A 1 -7.26 21.26 3.81
C MET A 1 -7.78 20.09 4.64
N VAL A 2 -7.04 19.62 5.66
CA VAL A 2 -7.48 18.52 6.57
C VAL A 2 -8.72 18.89 7.41
N ASP A 3 -8.89 20.19 7.70
CA ASP A 3 -9.98 20.82 8.45
C ASP A 3 -11.35 20.77 7.76
N ARG A 4 -11.41 20.40 6.48
CA ARG A 4 -12.67 20.34 5.69
C ARG A 4 -13.19 18.93 5.45
N LEU A 5 -12.51 17.90 5.94
CA LEU A 5 -12.97 16.51 5.81
C LEU A 5 -14.05 16.21 6.85
N PRO A 6 -15.08 15.40 6.52
CA PRO A 6 -16.07 14.95 7.48
C PRO A 6 -15.41 14.33 8.72
N THR A 7 -15.88 14.68 9.91
CA THR A 7 -15.37 14.16 11.20
C THR A 7 -15.47 12.63 11.30
N ALA A 8 -16.47 12.03 10.63
CA ALA A 8 -16.67 10.59 10.59
C ALA A 8 -15.61 9.82 9.75
N ALA A 9 -14.88 10.49 8.85
CA ALA A 9 -13.91 9.84 7.99
C ALA A 9 -12.58 9.57 8.73
N GLY A 10 -12.06 8.34 8.62
CA GLY A 10 -10.68 8.05 9.00
C GLY A 10 -9.70 8.85 8.14
N ARG A 11 -8.61 9.33 8.74
CA ARG A 11 -7.63 10.18 8.05
C ARG A 11 -6.38 9.37 7.73
N VAL A 12 -5.97 9.39 6.47
CA VAL A 12 -4.73 8.77 6.00
C VAL A 12 -3.86 9.86 5.39
N LEU A 13 -2.71 10.13 6.01
CA LEU A 13 -1.73 11.14 5.63
C LEU A 13 -0.57 10.43 4.94
N VAL A 14 -0.45 10.60 3.62
CA VAL A 14 0.58 9.89 2.85
C VAL A 14 1.55 10.91 2.24
N ALA A 15 2.83 10.74 2.52
CA ALA A 15 3.86 11.37 1.71
C ALA A 15 3.84 10.73 0.32
N GLY A 16 3.48 11.52 -0.70
CA GLY A 16 3.40 11.08 -2.08
C GLY A 16 4.75 10.59 -2.62
N ASN A 17 4.68 9.85 -3.73
CA ASN A 17 5.86 9.28 -4.37
C ASN A 17 6.74 10.38 -4.97
N GLY A 18 8.02 10.40 -4.61
CA GLY A 18 9.00 11.36 -5.16
C GLY A 18 9.15 11.29 -6.68
N ALA A 19 8.77 10.19 -7.33
CA ALA A 19 8.79 10.05 -8.77
C ALA A 19 7.80 11.00 -9.51
N TYR A 20 6.82 11.55 -8.80
CA TYR A 20 5.88 12.53 -9.35
C TYR A 20 6.22 13.99 -9.01
N LEU A 21 7.31 14.20 -8.27
CA LEU A 21 7.70 15.50 -7.74
C LEU A 21 8.90 16.04 -8.50
N ASP A 22 8.92 17.35 -8.73
CA ASP A 22 10.10 18.03 -9.26
C ASP A 22 11.23 18.14 -8.19
N GLU A 23 12.43 18.55 -8.58
CA GLU A 23 13.58 18.66 -7.66
C GLU A 23 13.31 19.60 -6.48
N THR A 24 12.55 20.68 -6.71
CA THR A 24 12.18 21.64 -5.66
C THR A 24 11.22 21.01 -4.67
N GLU A 25 10.24 20.25 -5.16
CA GLU A 25 9.28 19.52 -4.35
C GLU A 25 9.93 18.38 -3.56
N GLN A 26 10.85 17.64 -4.18
CA GLN A 26 11.62 16.58 -3.53
C GLN A 26 12.55 17.12 -2.42
N SER A 27 13.05 18.37 -2.56
CA SER A 27 13.92 18.99 -1.55
C SER A 27 13.20 19.36 -0.24
N ARG A 28 11.86 19.31 -0.21
CA ARG A 28 11.07 19.73 0.95
C ARG A 28 11.15 18.68 2.07
N ALA A 29 11.46 19.14 3.28
CA ALA A 29 11.43 18.28 4.47
C ALA A 29 10.01 17.71 4.70
N VAL A 30 9.86 16.40 4.51
CA VAL A 30 8.57 15.69 4.63
C VAL A 30 8.16 15.52 6.09
N ALA A 31 9.11 15.15 6.96
CA ALA A 31 8.80 14.81 8.36
C ALA A 31 8.14 15.94 9.16
N PRO A 32 8.63 17.19 9.14
CA PRO A 32 7.96 18.28 9.87
C PRO A 32 6.55 18.59 9.36
N ARG A 33 6.32 18.40 8.05
CA ARG A 33 5.02 18.65 7.41
C ARG A 33 4.01 17.56 7.76
N LEU A 34 4.45 16.30 7.74
CA LEU A 34 3.62 15.18 8.19
C LEU A 34 3.32 15.31 9.69
N GLY A 35 4.30 15.66 10.52
CA GLY A 35 4.08 15.91 11.95
C GLY A 35 3.02 16.99 12.19
N ALA A 36 3.12 18.14 11.52
CA ALA A 36 2.11 19.19 11.64
C ALA A 36 0.71 18.76 11.17
N ALA A 37 0.63 17.92 10.12
CA ALA A 37 -0.63 17.37 9.64
C ALA A 37 -1.23 16.34 10.61
N VAL A 38 -0.40 15.53 11.28
CA VAL A 38 -0.82 14.61 12.35
C VAL A 38 -1.41 15.39 13.53
N GLU A 39 -0.71 16.43 14.00
CA GLU A 39 -1.20 17.27 15.10
C GLU A 39 -2.53 17.96 14.75
N THR A 40 -2.63 18.47 13.52
CA THR A 40 -3.91 19.02 13.01
C THR A 40 -4.99 17.94 12.94
N ALA A 41 -4.62 16.72 12.57
CA ALA A 41 -5.56 15.62 12.46
C ALA A 41 -6.11 15.19 13.84
N ARG A 42 -5.24 15.12 14.85
CA ARG A 42 -5.56 14.79 16.25
C ARG A 42 -6.38 15.88 16.94
N ALA A 43 -6.14 17.15 16.61
CA ALA A 43 -6.87 18.27 17.20
C ALA A 43 -8.37 18.31 16.81
N VAL A 44 -8.76 17.57 15.77
CA VAL A 44 -10.18 17.41 15.41
C VAL A 44 -10.75 16.23 16.21
N VAL A 45 -11.20 16.53 17.43
CA VAL A 45 -11.88 15.58 18.32
C VAL A 45 -13.37 15.57 17.96
N ASP A 46 -13.91 14.41 17.59
CA ASP A 46 -15.35 14.21 17.51
C ASP A 46 -15.84 13.82 18.92
N GLU A 47 -16.40 14.78 19.67
CA GLU A 47 -16.97 14.52 21.01
C GLU A 47 -18.19 13.57 20.96
N THR A 48 -18.81 13.41 19.79
CA THR A 48 -19.97 12.55 19.55
C THR A 48 -19.60 11.11 19.18
N ALA A 49 -18.41 10.91 18.60
CA ALA A 49 -17.86 9.59 18.33
C ALA A 49 -16.84 9.27 19.44
N GLY A 50 -17.22 8.47 20.42
CA GLY A 50 -16.37 8.04 21.55
C GLY A 50 -15.12 7.23 21.19
N VAL A 51 -14.53 7.44 20.01
CA VAL A 51 -13.29 6.86 19.51
C VAL A 51 -12.49 7.97 18.81
N SER A 52 -11.41 8.44 19.44
CA SER A 52 -10.36 9.20 18.74
C SER A 52 -9.79 8.31 17.63
N ARG A 53 -9.88 8.75 16.36
CA ARG A 53 -9.33 8.01 15.22
C ARG A 53 -7.92 8.51 14.92
N GLU A 54 -6.93 7.84 15.47
CA GLU A 54 -5.52 8.10 15.18
C GLU A 54 -5.28 8.08 13.66
N PRO A 55 -4.66 9.12 13.06
CA PRO A 55 -4.43 9.16 11.63
C PRO A 55 -3.41 8.08 11.22
N TRP A 56 -3.62 7.47 10.05
CA TRP A 56 -2.62 6.58 9.45
C TRP A 56 -1.60 7.43 8.70
N VAL A 57 -0.32 7.12 8.87
CA VAL A 57 0.78 7.89 8.26
C VAL A 57 1.55 6.98 7.31
N GLY A 58 1.36 7.24 6.02
CA GLY A 58 2.04 6.50 4.97
C GLY A 58 3.22 7.24 4.38
N THR A 59 4.19 6.45 3.94
CA THR A 59 5.30 6.95 3.14
C THR A 59 5.47 6.01 1.97
N GLU A 60 5.24 6.46 0.74
CA GLU A 60 5.72 5.70 -0.40
C GLU A 60 7.25 5.81 -0.45
N SER A 61 7.96 4.82 0.10
CA SER A 61 9.43 4.69 0.06
C SER A 61 10.23 5.57 1.03
N VAL A 62 9.64 6.07 2.13
CA VAL A 62 10.36 6.85 3.16
C VAL A 62 10.16 6.24 4.56
N GLU A 63 10.68 5.02 4.72
CA GLU A 63 10.55 4.11 5.89
C GLU A 63 10.69 4.76 7.28
N ARG A 64 11.35 5.92 7.40
CA ARG A 64 11.66 6.56 8.70
C ARG A 64 10.79 7.76 9.08
N VAL A 65 9.91 8.24 8.20
CA VAL A 65 9.14 9.47 8.50
C VAL A 65 7.88 9.19 9.32
N ALA A 66 7.19 8.07 9.10
CA ALA A 66 6.03 7.68 9.91
C ALA A 66 6.42 7.40 11.38
N LEU A 67 7.55 6.72 11.59
CA LEU A 67 8.16 6.48 12.91
C LEU A 67 8.39 7.76 13.72
N ALA A 68 8.80 8.84 13.05
CA ALA A 68 9.13 10.12 13.70
C ALA A 68 7.90 11.00 13.97
N ALA A 69 6.80 10.83 13.22
CA ALA A 69 5.60 11.66 13.33
C ALA A 69 4.55 11.11 14.30
N GLY A 70 4.62 9.82 14.64
CA GLY A 70 3.61 9.12 15.43
C GLY A 70 2.33 8.85 14.62
N GLY A 71 2.04 7.58 14.37
CA GLY A 71 0.88 7.13 13.59
C GLY A 71 1.08 5.72 13.05
N VAL A 72 0.03 5.13 12.47
CA VAL A 72 0.13 3.79 11.86
C VAL A 72 1.00 3.88 10.60
N GLN A 73 2.10 3.14 10.55
CA GLN A 73 2.97 3.03 9.39
C GLN A 73 2.23 2.34 8.25
N TYR A 74 2.15 2.99 7.09
CA TYR A 74 1.48 2.43 5.92
C TYR A 74 2.49 1.96 4.88
N GLU A 75 2.52 0.66 4.63
CA GLU A 75 3.43 -0.03 3.71
C GLU A 75 2.70 -0.47 2.45
N LEU A 76 3.38 -0.44 1.30
CA LEU A 76 2.87 -1.07 0.10
C LEU A 76 3.32 -2.53 0.04
N LEU A 77 2.41 -3.43 -0.31
CA LEU A 77 2.75 -4.83 -0.51
C LEU A 77 3.87 -4.99 -1.55
N SER A 78 4.87 -5.78 -1.18
CA SER A 78 5.98 -6.21 -2.02
C SER A 78 6.44 -7.60 -1.61
N ARG A 79 7.31 -8.20 -2.44
CA ARG A 79 7.99 -9.45 -2.14
C ARG A 79 8.78 -9.46 -0.82
N ARG A 80 9.12 -8.28 -0.28
CA ARG A 80 9.93 -8.13 0.95
C ARG A 80 9.10 -7.83 2.18
N THR A 81 7.83 -7.43 2.03
CA THR A 81 6.99 -6.93 3.13
C THR A 81 7.01 -7.84 4.36
N ALA A 82 6.83 -9.15 4.22
CA ALA A 82 6.87 -10.06 5.38
C ALA A 82 8.23 -10.10 6.09
N ALA A 83 9.34 -10.01 5.35
CA ALA A 83 10.67 -9.98 5.94
C ALA A 83 10.93 -8.62 6.63
N ASP A 84 10.48 -7.53 6.01
CA ASP A 84 10.67 -6.17 6.52
C ASP A 84 9.83 -5.96 7.79
N LEU A 85 8.58 -6.44 7.83
CA LEU A 85 7.74 -6.44 9.03
C LEU A 85 8.37 -7.20 10.19
N ARG A 86 8.90 -8.40 9.93
CA ARG A 86 9.60 -9.18 10.98
C ARG A 86 10.84 -8.46 11.47
N GLY A 87 11.61 -7.85 10.57
CA GLY A 87 12.78 -7.03 10.92
C GLY A 87 12.39 -5.85 11.80
N LEU A 88 11.30 -5.16 11.45
CA LEU A 88 10.74 -4.03 12.19
C LEU A 88 10.31 -4.44 13.61
N ARG A 89 9.58 -5.56 13.74
CA ARG A 89 9.17 -6.10 15.05
C ARG A 89 10.36 -6.59 15.88
N ALA A 90 11.33 -7.26 15.26
CA ALA A 90 12.55 -7.70 15.93
C ALA A 90 13.42 -6.53 16.44
N ALA A 91 13.36 -5.37 15.77
CA ALA A 91 13.99 -4.13 16.20
C ALA A 91 13.23 -3.43 17.35
N GLY A 92 12.12 -3.99 17.83
CA GLY A 92 11.35 -3.48 18.96
C GLY A 92 10.30 -2.44 18.59
N PHE A 93 9.95 -2.26 17.31
CA PHE A 93 8.86 -1.37 16.94
C PHE A 93 7.51 -1.97 17.34
N ASP A 94 6.75 -1.23 18.14
CA ASP A 94 5.44 -1.59 18.69
C ASP A 94 4.29 -0.74 18.13
N GLY A 95 4.59 0.25 17.29
CA GLY A 95 3.57 1.06 16.62
C GLY A 95 2.74 0.26 15.60
N GLY A 96 1.59 0.81 15.22
CA GLY A 96 0.69 0.17 14.26
C GLY A 96 1.30 0.11 12.85
N VAL A 97 1.06 -0.98 12.13
CA VAL A 97 1.45 -1.18 10.73
C VAL A 97 0.26 -1.62 9.89
N ALA A 98 -0.02 -0.88 8.82
CA ALA A 98 -1.02 -1.21 7.80
C ALA A 98 -0.33 -1.54 6.48
N VAL A 99 -0.73 -2.62 5.82
CA VAL A 99 -0.23 -3.01 4.50
C VAL A 99 -1.30 -2.77 3.44
N TYR A 100 -1.03 -1.92 2.47
CA TYR A 100 -1.85 -1.75 1.28
C TYR A 100 -1.58 -2.84 0.26
N ALA A 101 -2.65 -3.46 -0.22
CA ALA A 101 -2.56 -4.48 -1.24
C ALA A 101 -3.73 -4.36 -2.24
N PRO A 102 -3.46 -4.07 -3.53
CA PRO A 102 -4.43 -4.35 -4.58
C PRO A 102 -4.84 -5.82 -4.49
N THR A 103 -6.14 -6.08 -4.57
CA THR A 103 -6.73 -7.40 -4.33
C THR A 103 -7.61 -7.78 -5.51
N VAL A 104 -7.38 -8.97 -6.06
CA VAL A 104 -8.11 -9.53 -7.20
C VAL A 104 -8.45 -10.99 -6.88
N PRO A 105 -9.66 -11.31 -6.39
CA PRO A 105 -10.06 -12.67 -6.03
C PRO A 105 -10.42 -13.50 -7.27
N SER A 106 -9.46 -13.66 -8.19
CA SER A 106 -9.56 -14.47 -9.39
C SER A 106 -8.36 -15.41 -9.51
N THR A 107 -8.57 -16.59 -10.07
CA THR A 107 -7.51 -17.53 -10.46
C THR A 107 -7.21 -17.47 -11.97
N ASP A 108 -7.92 -16.64 -12.71
CA ASP A 108 -7.67 -16.42 -14.13
C ASP A 108 -6.55 -15.39 -14.31
N GLU A 109 -5.43 -15.81 -14.91
CA GLU A 109 -4.25 -14.96 -15.12
C GLU A 109 -4.57 -13.73 -15.98
N ASP A 110 -5.44 -13.87 -16.98
CA ASP A 110 -5.77 -12.75 -17.86
C ASP A 110 -6.55 -11.68 -17.09
N THR A 111 -7.58 -12.09 -16.33
CA THR A 111 -8.29 -11.20 -15.39
C THR A 111 -7.34 -10.52 -14.40
N ILE A 112 -6.36 -11.26 -13.85
CA ILE A 112 -5.37 -10.69 -12.91
C ILE A 112 -4.49 -9.65 -13.63
N LEU A 113 -3.98 -9.97 -14.81
CA LEU A 113 -3.10 -9.09 -15.58
C LEU A 113 -3.83 -7.81 -16.00
N ASP A 114 -5.08 -7.90 -16.43
CA ASP A 114 -5.90 -6.74 -16.78
C ASP A 114 -6.13 -5.83 -15.56
N ALA A 115 -6.36 -6.41 -14.38
CA ALA A 115 -6.65 -5.67 -13.17
C ALA A 115 -5.41 -5.00 -12.54
N VAL A 116 -4.28 -5.71 -12.46
CA VAL A 116 -3.09 -5.25 -11.70
C VAL A 116 -1.78 -5.30 -12.46
N GLY A 117 -1.74 -5.78 -13.69
CA GLY A 117 -0.52 -5.85 -14.50
C GLY A 117 0.11 -4.48 -14.71
N GLY A 118 -0.67 -3.48 -15.12
CA GLY A 118 -0.19 -2.10 -15.27
C GLY A 118 0.28 -1.45 -13.95
N TYR A 119 -0.32 -1.82 -12.82
CA TYR A 119 0.15 -1.41 -11.49
C TYR A 119 1.51 -2.03 -11.16
N THR A 120 1.65 -3.34 -11.38
CA THR A 120 2.89 -4.09 -11.07
C THR A 120 4.04 -3.67 -11.99
N ALA A 121 3.77 -3.38 -13.26
CA ALA A 121 4.76 -2.93 -14.24
C ALA A 121 5.47 -1.62 -13.84
N ARG A 122 4.79 -0.75 -13.08
CA ARG A 122 5.36 0.51 -12.56
C ARG A 122 6.34 0.30 -11.41
N ARG A 123 6.39 -0.89 -10.82
CA ARG A 123 7.37 -1.20 -9.76
C ARG A 123 8.75 -1.26 -10.37
N ARG A 124 9.69 -0.47 -9.85
CA ARG A 124 11.06 -0.34 -10.40
C ARG A 124 11.76 -1.68 -10.73
N PRO A 125 11.68 -2.74 -9.90
CA PRO A 125 12.26 -4.04 -10.26
C PRO A 125 11.59 -4.70 -11.46
N VAL A 126 10.28 -4.53 -11.61
CA VAL A 126 9.48 -5.09 -12.71
C VAL A 126 9.72 -4.29 -13.98
N GLN A 127 9.66 -2.97 -13.91
CA GLN A 127 9.97 -2.06 -15.03
C GLN A 127 11.33 -2.38 -15.66
N ARG A 128 12.36 -2.66 -14.84
CA ARG A 128 13.70 -3.04 -15.32
C ARG A 128 13.78 -4.41 -15.97
N ALA A 129 12.86 -5.31 -15.63
CA ALA A 129 12.82 -6.68 -16.14
C ALA A 129 11.94 -6.80 -17.40
N LEU A 130 11.06 -5.82 -17.65
CA LEU A 130 10.19 -5.79 -18.80
C LEU A 130 10.95 -5.36 -20.07
N PRO A 131 10.65 -5.97 -21.23
CA PRO A 131 11.07 -5.43 -22.52
C PRO A 131 10.46 -4.04 -22.76
N ASP A 132 11.19 -3.18 -23.48
CA ASP A 132 10.71 -1.84 -23.84
C ASP A 132 9.40 -1.92 -24.65
N GLY A 133 8.40 -1.14 -24.25
CA GLY A 133 7.12 -1.06 -24.92
C GLY A 133 6.24 -2.32 -24.80
N ALA A 134 6.60 -3.27 -23.94
CA ALA A 134 5.78 -4.45 -23.71
C ALA A 134 4.39 -4.11 -23.17
N ALA A 135 3.37 -4.84 -23.61
CA ALA A 135 2.05 -4.79 -22.99
C ALA A 135 2.13 -5.23 -21.52
N THR A 136 1.27 -4.64 -20.70
CA THR A 136 1.25 -4.84 -19.24
C THR A 136 -0.07 -5.42 -18.74
N ASP A 137 -0.88 -5.94 -19.64
CA ASP A 137 -2.22 -6.49 -19.42
C ASP A 137 -2.26 -7.94 -19.95
N ALA A 138 -3.44 -8.54 -20.10
CA ALA A 138 -3.60 -9.90 -20.62
C ALA A 138 -2.98 -10.11 -22.02
N SER A 139 -2.82 -9.04 -22.81
CA SER A 139 -2.19 -9.11 -24.14
C SER A 139 -0.66 -9.25 -24.10
N ALA A 140 -0.05 -9.18 -22.91
CA ALA A 140 1.36 -9.48 -22.74
C ALA A 140 1.69 -10.89 -23.23
N THR A 141 2.82 -11.02 -23.92
CA THR A 141 3.30 -12.31 -24.46
C THR A 141 4.78 -12.53 -24.15
N GLY A 142 5.22 -13.78 -24.27
CA GLY A 142 6.61 -14.19 -24.08
C GLY A 142 7.18 -13.70 -22.74
N ARG A 143 8.39 -13.13 -22.80
CA ARG A 143 9.14 -12.69 -21.61
C ARG A 143 8.36 -11.68 -20.76
N ALA A 144 7.59 -10.78 -21.37
CA ALA A 144 6.82 -9.80 -20.63
C ALA A 144 5.75 -10.45 -19.77
N ARG A 145 5.02 -11.43 -20.33
CA ARG A 145 3.98 -12.17 -19.61
C ARG A 145 4.56 -12.93 -18.42
N GLU A 146 5.66 -13.65 -18.63
CA GLU A 146 6.35 -14.39 -17.55
C GLU A 146 6.77 -13.47 -16.38
N VAL A 147 7.27 -12.26 -16.69
CA VAL A 147 7.62 -11.26 -15.67
C VAL A 147 6.40 -10.80 -14.90
N LEU A 148 5.31 -10.48 -15.61
CA LEU A 148 4.09 -9.94 -15.01
C LEU A 148 3.37 -10.97 -14.15
N GLU A 149 3.24 -12.22 -14.63
CA GLU A 149 2.63 -13.32 -13.86
C GLU A 149 3.35 -13.55 -12.52
N GLN A 150 4.67 -13.41 -12.48
CA GLN A 150 5.41 -13.44 -11.22
C GLN A 150 5.17 -12.17 -10.39
N ALA A 151 5.26 -11.00 -11.03
CA ALA A 151 5.15 -9.71 -10.35
C ALA A 151 3.78 -9.49 -9.70
N VAL A 152 2.68 -9.91 -10.33
CA VAL A 152 1.33 -9.73 -9.78
C VAL A 152 1.16 -10.43 -8.43
N ARG A 153 1.86 -11.54 -8.20
CA ARG A 153 1.87 -12.27 -6.92
C ARG A 153 2.78 -11.62 -5.87
N ASP A 154 3.79 -10.89 -6.31
CA ASP A 154 4.73 -10.17 -5.43
C ASP A 154 4.13 -8.86 -4.90
N TYR A 155 3.29 -8.18 -5.68
CA TYR A 155 2.83 -6.82 -5.39
C TYR A 155 1.31 -6.68 -5.23
N ALA A 156 0.53 -7.75 -5.37
CA ALA A 156 -0.91 -7.77 -5.15
C ALA A 156 -1.36 -9.08 -4.46
N LEU A 157 -2.57 -9.04 -3.87
CA LEU A 157 -3.26 -10.22 -3.34
C LEU A 157 -4.15 -10.80 -4.43
N VAL A 158 -3.64 -11.82 -5.13
CA VAL A 158 -4.30 -12.44 -6.27
C VAL A 158 -4.52 -13.93 -6.01
N GLY A 159 -5.49 -14.53 -6.71
CA GLY A 159 -5.82 -15.95 -6.59
C GLY A 159 -7.18 -16.18 -5.96
N SER A 160 -7.41 -17.42 -5.52
CA SER A 160 -8.65 -17.78 -4.83
C SER A 160 -8.81 -16.99 -3.52
N VAL A 161 -10.05 -16.85 -3.04
CA VAL A 161 -10.34 -16.26 -1.73
C VAL A 161 -9.55 -16.93 -0.60
N SER A 162 -9.36 -18.26 -0.68
CA SER A 162 -8.56 -19.01 0.30
C SER A 162 -7.08 -18.60 0.25
N THR A 163 -6.50 -18.51 -0.94
CA THR A 163 -5.11 -18.06 -1.15
C THR A 163 -4.89 -16.64 -0.62
N ILE A 164 -5.83 -15.73 -0.89
CA ILE A 164 -5.78 -14.36 -0.39
C ILE A 164 -5.86 -14.33 1.14
N ARG A 165 -6.77 -15.13 1.73
CA ARG A 165 -6.91 -15.23 3.18
C ARG A 165 -5.62 -15.73 3.85
N ASP A 166 -5.01 -16.77 3.30
CA ASP A 166 -3.75 -17.31 3.81
C ASP A 166 -2.65 -16.26 3.74
N ARG A 167 -2.56 -15.54 2.62
CA ARG A 167 -1.58 -14.46 2.44
C ARG A 167 -1.79 -13.30 3.41
N VAL A 168 -3.05 -12.93 3.70
CA VAL A 168 -3.37 -11.93 4.73
C VAL A 168 -2.95 -12.43 6.12
N ALA A 169 -3.18 -13.71 6.43
CA ALA A 169 -2.76 -14.31 7.69
C ALA A 169 -1.23 -14.33 7.85
N GLU A 170 -0.49 -14.60 6.78
CA GLU A 170 0.97 -14.51 6.75
C GLU A 170 1.47 -13.09 7.04
N LEU A 171 0.87 -12.08 6.42
CA LEU A 171 1.23 -10.67 6.65
C LEU A 171 0.97 -10.25 8.09
N LYS A 172 -0.18 -10.66 8.65
CA LYS A 172 -0.50 -10.40 10.06
C LYS A 172 0.48 -11.10 11.00
N SER A 173 0.79 -12.36 10.72
CA SER A 173 1.77 -13.13 11.49
C SER A 173 3.19 -12.56 11.38
N ALA A 174 3.51 -11.88 10.27
CA ALA A 174 4.78 -11.20 10.08
C ALA A 174 4.87 -9.86 10.84
N GLY A 175 3.74 -9.31 11.30
CA GLY A 175 3.70 -8.10 12.12
C GLY A 175 2.79 -6.99 11.61
N ALA A 176 2.00 -7.19 10.55
CA ALA A 176 0.99 -6.23 10.12
C ALA A 176 -0.23 -6.25 11.06
N ASP A 177 -0.68 -5.08 11.50
CA ASP A 177 -1.91 -4.94 12.30
C ASP A 177 -3.14 -4.87 11.39
N SER A 178 -2.99 -4.21 10.24
CA SER A 178 -4.05 -4.06 9.23
C SER A 178 -3.56 -4.44 7.83
N VAL A 179 -4.46 -5.02 7.03
CA VAL A 179 -4.26 -5.20 5.59
C VAL A 179 -5.42 -4.53 4.88
N VAL A 180 -5.09 -3.58 4.01
CA VAL A 180 -6.03 -2.73 3.27
C VAL A 180 -6.12 -3.27 1.85
N GLY A 181 -7.16 -4.06 1.61
CA GLY A 181 -7.46 -4.63 0.30
C GLY A 181 -8.12 -3.60 -0.61
N TYR A 182 -7.41 -3.09 -1.61
CA TYR A 182 -8.03 -2.27 -2.66
C TYR A 182 -8.64 -3.17 -3.73
N PRO A 183 -9.94 -3.05 -4.03
CA PRO A 183 -10.63 -3.92 -4.98
C PRO A 183 -10.24 -3.55 -6.43
N ALA A 184 -9.12 -4.10 -6.90
CA ALA A 184 -8.47 -3.64 -8.12
C ALA A 184 -9.22 -4.03 -9.40
N ALA A 185 -10.03 -5.09 -9.32
CA ALA A 185 -10.95 -5.51 -10.38
C ALA A 185 -12.35 -4.86 -10.27
N GLY A 186 -12.52 -3.89 -9.36
CA GLY A 186 -13.80 -3.25 -9.05
C GLY A 186 -14.42 -3.76 -7.75
N VAL A 187 -15.27 -2.94 -7.12
CA VAL A 187 -15.90 -3.26 -5.82
C VAL A 187 -16.90 -4.41 -5.94
N GLU A 188 -17.52 -4.53 -7.11
CA GLU A 188 -18.43 -5.58 -7.52
C GLU A 188 -17.81 -6.99 -7.45
N THR A 189 -16.48 -7.11 -7.57
CA THR A 189 -15.79 -8.41 -7.40
C THR A 189 -15.87 -8.94 -5.96
N PHE A 190 -16.38 -8.14 -5.02
CA PHE A 190 -16.56 -8.49 -3.61
C PHE A 190 -18.04 -8.53 -3.20
N ALA A 191 -18.97 -8.37 -4.14
CA ALA A 191 -20.41 -8.23 -3.87
C ALA A 191 -21.20 -9.55 -3.82
N ASP A 192 -20.51 -10.70 -3.88
CA ASP A 192 -21.11 -12.05 -3.81
C ASP A 192 -21.07 -12.65 -2.39
#